data_AF-A0A0G1L3U1-F1
#
_entry.id   AF-A0A0G1L3U1-F1
#
_cell.length_a   1.000
_cell.length_b   1.000
_cell.length_c   1.000
_cell.angle_alpha   90.00
_cell.angle_beta   90.00
_cell.angle_gamma   90.00
#
_symmetry.space_group_name_H-M   'P 1'
#
loop_
_entity.id
_entity.type
_entity.pdbx_description
1 polymer ?
#
loop_
_entity_poly.entity_id
_entity_poly.type
_entity_poly.pdbx_seq_one_letter_code
_entity_poly.pdbx_strand_id
1 'polypeptide(L)'
;MDIWTTLTSKPVLIGLHLGFAILGIDAFLWLLGEVVANAGSMFRRTLAAVLGLAGFVGAWLIGGYYYVKYYGPIVKPIIKAGSAPWAHAIAMEAKEHIFLFLIPMAVTALILSRLSPDELDTFKLKNSYIALLIIISGLALSLGLMGYIISAAARWA
;
A
#
# COMPACT_ATOMS: atom_id res chain seq x y z
N MET A 1 23.79 -4.01 20.00
CA MET A 1 23.19 -3.98 18.65
C MET A 1 23.33 -2.58 18.12
N ASP A 2 23.85 -2.43 16.91
CA ASP A 2 23.87 -1.14 16.23
C ASP A 2 22.47 -0.80 15.66
N ILE A 3 22.31 0.43 15.18
CA ILE A 3 21.03 0.88 14.64
C ILE A 3 20.63 0.11 13.37
N TRP A 4 21.61 -0.31 12.56
CA TRP A 4 21.37 -1.02 11.31
C TRP A 4 20.81 -2.42 11.56
N THR A 5 21.41 -3.18 12.48
CA THR A 5 20.95 -4.50 12.92
C THR A 5 19.56 -4.44 13.56
N THR A 6 19.24 -3.34 14.24
CA THR A 6 17.90 -3.12 14.80
C THR A 6 16.87 -2.89 13.70
N LEU A 7 17.14 -1.94 12.78
CA LEU A 7 16.24 -1.56 11.68
C LEU A 7 16.00 -2.70 10.69
N THR A 8 17.00 -3.56 10.49
CA THR A 8 16.91 -4.72 9.57
C THR A 8 16.41 -6.00 10.24
N SER A 9 16.08 -5.97 11.53
CA SER A 9 15.54 -7.14 12.21
C SER A 9 14.14 -7.50 11.71
N LYS A 10 13.82 -8.80 11.68
CA LYS A 10 12.54 -9.34 11.20
C LYS A 10 11.31 -8.62 11.76
N PRO A 11 11.12 -8.46 13.10
CA PRO A 11 9.92 -7.81 13.63
C PRO A 11 9.84 -6.32 13.28
N VAL A 12 10.98 -5.61 13.25
CA VAL A 12 11.01 -4.18 12.91
C VAL A 12 10.64 -3.97 11.45
N LEU A 13 11.17 -4.77 10.52
CA LEU A 13 10.81 -4.69 9.11
C LEU A 13 9.31 -4.96 8.86
N ILE A 14 8.73 -5.94 9.55
CA ILE A 14 7.28 -6.22 9.48
C ILE A 14 6.49 -5.01 9.98
N GLY A 15 6.88 -4.46 11.14
CA GLY A 15 6.24 -3.29 11.74
C GLY A 15 6.33 -2.06 10.86
N LEU A 16 7.50 -1.78 10.28
CA LEU A 16 7.70 -0.67 9.36
C LEU A 16 6.90 -0.85 8.07
N HIS A 17 6.95 -2.03 7.43
CA HIS A 17 6.15 -2.33 6.24
C HIS A 17 4.65 -2.07 6.49
N LEU A 18 4.13 -2.57 7.60
CA LEU A 18 2.73 -2.37 7.98
C LEU A 18 2.43 -0.91 8.30
N GLY A 19 3.27 -0.24 9.08
CA GLY A 19 3.08 1.17 9.45
C GLY A 19 3.04 2.10 8.24
N PHE A 20 3.96 1.92 7.30
CA PHE A 20 3.96 2.66 6.04
C PHE A 20 2.76 2.33 5.15
N ALA A 21 2.30 1.06 5.14
CA ALA A 21 1.09 0.67 4.40
C ALA A 21 -0.16 1.34 4.98
N ILE A 22 -0.30 1.39 6.30
CA ILE A 22 -1.40 2.08 7.00
C ILE A 22 -1.36 3.58 6.70
N LEU A 23 -0.19 4.21 6.82
CA LEU A 23 0.00 5.62 6.44
C LEU A 23 -0.48 5.88 5.00
N GLY A 24 -0.11 4.98 4.08
CA GLY A 24 -0.56 5.04 2.69
C GLY A 24 -2.08 4.97 2.55
N ILE A 25 -2.70 3.97 3.16
CA ILE A 25 -4.16 3.75 3.13
C ILE A 25 -4.90 4.97 3.70
N ASP A 26 -4.54 5.39 4.92
CA ASP A 26 -5.23 6.47 5.63
C ASP A 26 -5.10 7.80 4.89
N ALA A 27 -3.93 8.09 4.32
CA ALA A 27 -3.71 9.30 3.53
C ALA A 27 -4.53 9.30 2.22
N PHE A 28 -4.70 8.15 1.56
CA PHE A 28 -5.55 8.04 0.36
C PHE A 28 -7.05 8.09 0.68
N LEU A 29 -7.48 7.56 1.83
CA LEU A 29 -8.84 7.73 2.33
C LEU A 29 -9.12 9.20 2.71
N TRP A 30 -8.16 9.87 3.34
CA TRP A 30 -8.25 11.32 3.59
C TRP A 30 -8.37 12.10 2.28
N LEU A 31 -7.50 11.81 1.29
CA LEU A 31 -7.55 12.46 -0.01
C LEU A 31 -8.89 12.23 -0.72
N LEU A 32 -9.44 11.02 -0.67
CA LEU A 32 -10.78 10.72 -1.17
C LEU A 32 -11.84 11.61 -0.50
N GLY A 33 -11.79 11.76 0.82
CA GLY A 33 -12.67 12.66 1.56
C GLY A 33 -12.58 14.11 1.09
N GLU A 34 -11.36 14.64 0.89
CA GLU A 34 -11.17 16.02 0.39
C GLU A 34 -11.78 16.22 -0.99
N VAL A 35 -11.63 15.24 -1.91
CA VAL A 35 -12.15 15.36 -3.29
C VAL A 35 -13.67 15.20 -3.33
N VAL A 36 -14.23 14.26 -2.57
CA VAL A 36 -15.69 14.05 -2.47
C VAL A 36 -16.37 15.26 -1.83
N ALA A 37 -15.78 15.82 -0.77
CA ALA A 37 -16.30 17.02 -0.11
C ALA A 37 -16.09 18.31 -0.91
N ASN A 38 -15.42 18.23 -2.08
CA ASN A 38 -15.03 19.38 -2.89
C ASN A 38 -14.26 20.44 -2.09
N ALA A 39 -13.36 19.99 -1.21
CA ALA A 39 -12.60 20.88 -0.35
C ALA A 39 -11.68 21.79 -1.19
N GLY A 40 -11.78 23.10 -0.98
CA GLY A 40 -11.06 24.10 -1.78
C GLY A 40 -9.53 24.13 -1.59
N SER A 41 -8.99 23.42 -0.59
CA SER A 41 -7.56 23.47 -0.27
C SER A 41 -6.75 22.51 -1.17
N MET A 42 -6.05 23.06 -2.15
CA MET A 42 -5.05 22.32 -2.95
C MET A 42 -3.91 21.77 -2.08
N PHE A 43 -3.46 22.55 -1.08
CA PHE A 43 -2.36 22.13 -0.19
C PHE A 43 -2.70 20.84 0.57
N ARG A 44 -3.90 20.76 1.17
CA ARG A 44 -4.32 19.57 1.94
C ARG A 44 -4.41 18.32 1.06
N ARG A 45 -5.01 18.46 -0.13
CA ARG A 45 -5.07 17.38 -1.14
C ARG A 45 -3.68 16.92 -1.56
N THR A 46 -2.80 17.85 -1.88
CA THR A 46 -1.42 17.52 -2.30
C THR A 46 -0.64 16.86 -1.16
N LEU A 47 -0.78 17.36 0.08
CA LEU A 47 -0.14 16.78 1.25
C LEU A 47 -0.61 15.34 1.49
N ALA A 48 -1.92 15.10 1.45
CA ALA A 48 -2.48 13.76 1.58
C ALA A 48 -1.94 12.82 0.48
N ALA A 49 -1.90 13.28 -0.78
CA ALA A 49 -1.35 12.48 -1.88
C ALA A 49 0.15 12.17 -1.72
N VAL A 50 0.95 13.14 -1.26
CA VAL A 50 2.39 12.95 -1.00
C VAL A 50 2.62 11.94 0.12
N LEU A 51 1.89 12.07 1.24
CA LEU A 51 1.96 11.13 2.36
C LEU A 51 1.53 9.73 1.94
N GLY A 52 0.47 9.62 1.13
CA GLY A 52 -0.02 8.38 0.58
C GLY A 52 1.02 7.67 -0.29
N LEU A 53 1.60 8.40 -1.26
CA LEU A 53 2.64 7.90 -2.14
C LEU A 53 3.90 7.49 -1.35
N ALA A 54 4.35 8.34 -0.43
CA ALA A 54 5.52 8.04 0.41
C ALA A 54 5.27 6.78 1.28
N GLY A 55 4.05 6.64 1.82
CA GLY A 55 3.60 5.45 2.53
C GLY A 55 3.71 4.19 1.68
N PHE A 56 3.12 4.18 0.49
CA PHE A 56 3.20 3.00 -0.38
C PHE A 56 4.61 2.69 -0.90
N VAL A 57 5.41 3.70 -1.24
CA VAL A 57 6.81 3.50 -1.62
C VAL A 57 7.62 2.91 -0.47
N GLY A 58 7.46 3.46 0.75
CA GLY A 58 8.12 2.95 1.95
C GLY A 58 7.73 1.50 2.24
N ALA A 59 6.43 1.20 2.19
CA ALA A 59 5.91 -0.15 2.37
C ALA A 59 6.47 -1.12 1.31
N TRP A 60 6.53 -0.70 0.05
CA TRP A 60 7.06 -1.53 -1.05
C TRP A 60 8.54 -1.85 -0.87
N LEU A 61 9.38 -0.85 -0.59
CA LEU A 61 10.82 -1.03 -0.41
C LEU A 61 11.15 -1.94 0.78
N ILE A 62 10.50 -1.69 1.92
CA ILE A 62 10.74 -2.45 3.15
C ILE A 62 10.18 -3.87 3.02
N GLY A 63 8.99 -3.99 2.41
CA GLY A 63 8.37 -5.28 2.11
C GLY A 63 9.20 -6.12 1.15
N GLY A 64 9.76 -5.51 0.10
CA GLY A 64 10.64 -6.16 -0.86
C GLY A 64 11.95 -6.63 -0.21
N TYR A 65 12.58 -5.80 0.63
CA TYR A 65 13.75 -6.20 1.40
C TYR A 65 13.44 -7.39 2.33
N TYR A 66 12.34 -7.30 3.09
CA TYR A 66 11.85 -8.40 3.93
C TYR A 66 11.59 -9.67 3.10
N TYR A 67 11.03 -9.51 1.89
CA TYR A 67 10.71 -10.62 1.03
C TYR A 67 11.96 -11.43 0.66
N VAL A 68 12.98 -10.74 0.15
CA VAL A 68 14.23 -11.37 -0.28
C VAL A 68 14.98 -11.95 0.92
N LYS A 69 15.07 -11.21 2.04
CA LYS A 69 15.93 -11.60 3.16
C LYS A 69 15.33 -12.67 4.06
N TYR A 70 14.02 -12.63 4.29
CA TYR A 70 13.34 -13.48 5.27
C TYR A 70 12.20 -14.30 4.67
N TYR A 71 11.32 -13.69 3.88
CA TYR A 71 10.13 -14.40 3.39
C TYR A 71 10.51 -15.57 2.46
N GLY A 72 11.26 -15.30 1.40
CA GLY A 72 11.62 -16.30 0.38
C GLY A 72 12.37 -17.50 0.95
N PRO A 73 13.44 -17.30 1.74
CA PRO A 73 14.23 -18.42 2.26
C PRO A 73 13.59 -19.15 3.44
N ILE A 74 12.80 -18.46 4.27
CA ILE A 74 12.32 -19.03 5.55
C ILE A 74 10.80 -19.24 5.54
N VAL A 75 10.02 -18.20 5.23
CA VAL A 75 8.56 -18.23 5.39
C VAL A 75 7.86 -19.00 4.25
N LYS A 76 8.31 -18.81 3.01
CA LYS A 76 7.73 -19.46 1.82
C LYS A 76 7.80 -20.99 1.90
N PRO A 77 8.93 -21.63 2.27
CA PRO A 77 8.98 -23.08 2.45
C PRO A 77 7.99 -23.59 3.52
N ILE A 78 7.88 -22.87 4.65
CA ILE A 78 6.94 -23.21 5.74
C ILE A 78 5.51 -23.23 5.22
N ILE A 79 5.07 -22.16 4.54
CA ILE A 79 3.70 -22.09 3.99
C ILE A 79 3.45 -23.21 2.96
N LYS A 80 4.44 -23.48 2.09
CA LYS A 80 4.29 -24.50 1.04
C LYS A 80 4.22 -25.93 1.60
N ALA A 81 4.85 -26.20 2.73
CA ALA A 81 4.79 -27.50 3.41
C ALA A 81 3.58 -27.64 4.35
N GLY A 82 2.99 -26.51 4.76
CA GLY A 82 1.86 -26.47 5.69
C GLY A 82 0.50 -26.82 5.07
N SER A 83 -0.54 -26.63 5.87
CA SER A 83 -1.94 -26.94 5.52
C SER A 83 -2.58 -26.02 4.47
N ALA A 84 -1.96 -24.87 4.17
CA ALA A 84 -2.50 -23.84 3.28
C ALA A 84 -1.48 -23.33 2.24
N PRO A 85 -0.93 -24.19 1.36
CA PRO A 85 0.07 -23.79 0.36
C PRO A 85 -0.48 -22.79 -0.66
N TRP A 86 -1.80 -22.77 -0.87
CA TRP A 86 -2.49 -21.80 -1.73
C TRP A 86 -2.32 -20.35 -1.24
N ALA A 87 -2.07 -20.13 0.06
CA ALA A 87 -1.84 -18.79 0.60
C ALA A 87 -0.59 -18.14 -0.02
N HIS A 88 0.42 -18.95 -0.33
CA HIS A 88 1.53 -18.47 -1.15
C HIS A 88 1.14 -18.41 -2.63
N ALA A 89 0.65 -19.51 -3.20
CA ALA A 89 0.43 -19.61 -4.65
C ALA A 89 -0.58 -18.61 -5.22
N ILE A 90 -1.52 -18.11 -4.40
CA ILE A 90 -2.56 -17.18 -4.81
C ILE A 90 -2.39 -15.84 -4.08
N ALA A 91 -2.51 -15.82 -2.74
CA ALA A 91 -2.58 -14.57 -2.01
C ALA A 91 -1.25 -13.80 -2.03
N MET A 92 -0.10 -14.48 -1.86
CA MET A 92 1.20 -13.82 -1.98
C MET A 92 1.47 -13.35 -3.40
N GLU A 93 1.34 -14.24 -4.39
CA GLU A 93 1.59 -13.89 -5.80
C GLU A 93 0.69 -12.73 -6.27
N ALA A 94 -0.62 -12.77 -5.98
CA ALA A 94 -1.53 -11.67 -6.30
C ALA A 94 -1.15 -10.38 -5.57
N LYS A 95 -0.78 -10.46 -4.28
CA LYS A 95 -0.35 -9.31 -3.50
C LYS A 95 0.86 -8.63 -4.14
N GLU A 96 1.89 -9.38 -4.54
CA GLU A 96 3.10 -8.80 -5.14
C GLU A 96 2.79 -8.08 -6.46
N HIS A 97 2.03 -8.72 -7.35
CA HIS A 97 1.74 -8.16 -8.67
C HIS A 97 0.79 -6.97 -8.61
N ILE A 98 -0.26 -7.03 -7.79
CA ILE A 98 -1.20 -5.91 -7.62
C ILE A 98 -0.50 -4.71 -6.96
N PHE A 99 0.40 -4.94 -6.00
CA PHE A 99 1.12 -3.84 -5.34
C PHE A 99 1.94 -3.02 -6.35
N LEU A 100 2.54 -3.64 -7.37
CA LEU A 100 3.32 -2.94 -8.40
C LEU A 100 2.51 -1.86 -9.13
N PHE A 101 1.20 -2.06 -9.31
CA PHE A 101 0.32 -1.08 -9.94
C PHE A 101 -0.12 0.04 -8.99
N LEU A 102 -0.03 -0.17 -7.67
CA LEU A 102 -0.43 0.82 -6.67
C LEU A 102 0.41 2.11 -6.74
N ILE A 103 1.71 1.98 -7.03
CA ILE A 103 2.65 3.11 -7.14
C ILE A 103 2.31 4.05 -8.31
N PRO A 104 2.21 3.59 -9.58
CA PRO A 104 1.85 4.48 -10.68
C PRO A 104 0.45 5.08 -10.54
N MET A 105 -0.49 4.36 -9.92
CA MET A 105 -1.81 4.90 -9.58
C MET A 105 -1.72 6.02 -8.54
N ALA A 106 -0.92 5.83 -7.49
CA ALA A 106 -0.66 6.85 -6.48
C ALA A 106 0.04 8.09 -7.05
N VAL A 107 0.97 7.92 -7.99
CA VAL A 107 1.60 9.02 -8.73
C VAL A 107 0.55 9.79 -9.56
N THR A 108 -0.33 9.06 -10.26
CA THR A 108 -1.44 9.69 -11.01
C THR A 108 -2.34 10.52 -10.09
N ALA A 109 -2.72 9.97 -8.93
CA ALA A 109 -3.51 10.68 -7.94
C ALA A 109 -2.78 11.93 -7.39
N LEU A 110 -1.46 11.85 -7.17
CA LEU A 110 -0.64 13.01 -6.80
C LEU A 110 -0.67 14.11 -7.88
N ILE A 111 -0.57 13.75 -9.16
CA ILE A 111 -0.67 14.73 -10.25
C ILE A 111 -2.05 15.41 -10.23
N LEU A 112 -3.13 14.62 -10.12
CA LEU A 112 -4.50 15.15 -10.06
C LEU A 112 -4.77 16.00 -8.81
N SER A 113 -4.11 15.71 -7.68
CA SER A 113 -4.26 16.47 -6.42
C SER A 113 -3.82 17.93 -6.53
N ARG A 114 -3.00 18.26 -7.54
CA ARG A 114 -2.51 19.63 -7.81
C ARG A 114 -3.46 20.46 -8.66
N LEU A 115 -4.52 19.88 -9.20
CA LEU A 115 -5.54 20.62 -9.94
C LEU A 115 -6.51 21.30 -8.98
N SER A 116 -6.90 22.54 -9.29
CA SER A 116 -7.97 23.24 -8.60
C SER A 116 -9.31 22.52 -8.81
N PRO A 117 -10.31 22.73 -7.94
CA PRO A 117 -11.67 22.22 -8.17
C PRO A 117 -12.23 22.63 -9.54
N ASP A 118 -12.02 23.89 -9.93
CA ASP A 118 -12.49 24.43 -11.20
C ASP A 118 -11.83 23.73 -12.41
N GLU A 119 -10.54 23.41 -12.32
CA GLU A 119 -9.83 22.65 -13.35
C GLU A 119 -10.34 21.22 -13.46
N LEU A 120 -10.57 20.54 -12.33
CA LEU A 120 -11.12 19.18 -12.30
C LEU A 120 -12.51 19.11 -12.94
N ASP A 121 -13.34 20.14 -12.72
CA ASP A 121 -14.68 20.24 -13.31
C ASP A 121 -14.60 20.62 -14.80
N THR A 122 -13.75 21.59 -15.17
CA THR A 122 -13.52 22.00 -16.57
C THR A 122 -13.06 20.84 -17.43
N PHE A 123 -12.12 20.03 -16.93
CA PHE A 123 -11.62 18.84 -17.63
C PHE A 123 -12.48 17.59 -17.41
N LYS A 124 -13.57 17.68 -16.63
CA LYS A 124 -14.48 16.56 -16.29
C LYS A 124 -13.77 15.36 -15.66
N LEU A 125 -12.69 15.61 -14.90
CA LEU A 125 -11.85 14.58 -14.30
C LEU A 125 -12.31 14.18 -12.89
N LYS A 126 -13.18 14.95 -12.24
CA LYS A 126 -13.57 14.74 -10.83
C LYS A 126 -14.06 13.32 -10.54
N ASN A 127 -14.99 12.79 -11.35
CA ASN A 127 -15.53 11.45 -11.14
C ASN A 127 -14.49 10.35 -11.36
N SER A 128 -13.67 10.48 -12.40
CA SER A 128 -12.55 9.56 -12.65
C SER A 128 -11.51 9.60 -11.54
N TYR A 129 -11.27 10.78 -10.96
CA TYR A 129 -10.36 10.94 -9.83
C TYR A 129 -10.91 10.26 -8.57
N ILE A 130 -12.20 10.45 -8.26
CA ILE A 130 -12.87 9.75 -7.16
C ILE A 130 -12.80 8.22 -7.36
N ALA A 131 -13.11 7.74 -8.57
CA ALA A 131 -13.03 6.31 -8.88
C ALA A 131 -11.61 5.76 -8.70
N LEU A 132 -10.58 6.49 -9.15
CA LEU A 132 -9.18 6.13 -8.94
C LEU A 132 -8.86 6.00 -7.46
N LEU A 133 -9.26 6.97 -6.63
CA LEU A 133 -8.99 6.97 -5.19
C LEU A 133 -9.71 5.83 -4.44
N ILE A 134 -10.94 5.50 -4.85
CA ILE A 134 -11.67 4.33 -4.35
C ILE A 134 -10.92 3.04 -4.71
N ILE A 135 -10.47 2.90 -5.95
CA ILE A 135 -9.72 1.71 -6.38
C ILE A 135 -8.40 1.62 -5.62
N ILE A 136 -7.62 2.70 -5.48
CA ILE A 136 -6.37 2.72 -4.72
C ILE A 136 -6.63 2.24 -3.28
N SER A 137 -7.62 2.82 -2.60
CA SER A 137 -7.92 2.50 -1.21
C SER A 137 -8.42 1.06 -1.05
N GLY A 138 -9.31 0.61 -1.94
CA GLY A 138 -9.83 -0.75 -1.94
C GLY A 138 -8.76 -1.80 -2.21
N LEU A 139 -7.88 -1.56 -3.20
CA LEU A 139 -6.74 -2.42 -3.46
C LEU A 139 -5.79 -2.45 -2.26
N ALA A 140 -5.42 -1.30 -1.70
CA ALA A 140 -4.52 -1.25 -0.54
C ALA A 140 -5.07 -2.00 0.69
N LEU A 141 -6.37 -1.87 0.98
CA LEU A 141 -7.04 -2.66 2.02
C LEU A 141 -7.01 -4.16 1.72
N SER A 142 -7.27 -4.55 0.47
CA SER A 142 -7.21 -5.96 0.05
C SER A 142 -5.79 -6.55 0.20
N LEU A 143 -4.73 -5.78 -0.08
CA LEU A 143 -3.34 -6.17 0.11
C LEU A 143 -3.01 -6.39 1.60
N GLY A 144 -3.61 -5.59 2.48
CA GLY A 144 -3.56 -5.78 3.93
C GLY A 144 -4.19 -7.12 4.34
N LEU A 145 -5.39 -7.41 3.84
CA LEU A 145 -6.08 -8.68 4.08
C LEU A 145 -5.27 -9.88 3.58
N MET A 146 -4.70 -9.82 2.37
CA MET A 146 -3.81 -10.87 1.86
C MET A 146 -2.58 -11.05 2.75
N GLY A 147 -2.00 -9.95 3.24
CA GLY A 147 -0.91 -9.98 4.22
C GLY A 147 -1.26 -10.73 5.50
N TYR A 148 -2.48 -10.55 6.01
CA TYR A 148 -3.00 -11.31 7.15
C TYR A 148 -3.13 -12.80 6.82
N ILE A 149 -3.73 -13.16 5.67
CA ILE A 149 -3.89 -14.55 5.22
C ILE A 149 -2.53 -15.26 5.16
N ILE A 150 -1.53 -14.63 4.53
CA ILE A 150 -0.17 -15.18 4.40
C ILE A 150 0.48 -15.36 5.77
N SER A 151 0.29 -14.40 6.68
CA SER A 151 0.84 -14.46 8.03
C SER A 151 0.17 -15.55 8.87
N ALA A 152 -1.15 -15.77 8.71
CA ALA A 152 -1.88 -16.84 9.37
C ALA A 152 -1.42 -18.22 8.86
N ALA A 153 -1.31 -18.38 7.54
CA ALA A 153 -0.82 -19.62 6.94
C ALA A 153 0.59 -20.00 7.43
N ALA A 154 1.47 -19.03 7.64
CA ALA A 154 2.81 -19.29 8.19
C ALA A 154 2.81 -19.73 9.67
N ARG A 155 1.78 -19.39 10.44
CA ARG A 155 1.66 -19.74 11.87
C ARG A 155 0.91 -21.04 12.14
N TRP A 156 0.07 -21.47 11.20
CA TRP A 156 -0.71 -22.71 11.29
C TRP A 156 -0.13 -23.84 10.43
N ALA A 157 1.08 -23.62 9.89
CA ALA A 157 1.85 -24.62 9.16
C ALA A 157 2.58 -25.57 10.10
#